data_AF-A0A438FSH6-F1
#
_entry.id   AF-A0A438FSH6-F1
#
_cell.length_a   1.000
_cell.length_b   1.000
_cell.length_c   1.000
_cell.angle_alpha   90.00
_cell.angle_beta   90.00
_cell.angle_gamma   90.00
#
_symmetry.space_group_name_H-M   'P 1'
#
loop_
_entity.id
_entity.type
_entity.pdbx_description
1 polymer ?
#
loop_
_entity_poly.entity_id
_entity_poly.type
_entity_poly.pdbx_seq_one_letter_code
_entity_poly.pdbx_strand_id
1 'polypeptide(L)'
;MVTPMVQNVLPHRDPTVIPMVQNVQPHLAVRQAGKNFPNEPPIGSISKRLDDMLSTPFCSHIIHYEPPRGFLVPKFSTYDGSSDPFDHIMHYRQLMTLDIGNDALLCKVFPASLQG
;
A
#
# COMPACT_ATOMS: atom_id res chain seq x y z
N MET A 1 17.22 -44.66 32.68
CA MET A 1 18.55 -45.28 32.64
C MET A 1 19.05 -45.27 31.20
N VAL A 2 20.34 -45.00 31.04
CA VAL A 2 21.11 -44.66 29.83
C VAL A 2 21.69 -45.95 29.21
N THR A 3 21.40 -46.20 27.91
CA THR A 3 22.21 -46.77 26.76
C THR A 3 23.12 -48.01 26.98
N PRO A 4 23.87 -48.62 25.99
CA PRO A 4 24.01 -48.41 24.53
C PRO A 4 24.17 -49.67 23.60
N MET A 5 24.17 -49.41 22.26
CA MET A 5 24.97 -49.94 21.09
C MET A 5 25.36 -51.45 21.05
N VAL A 6 25.36 -52.20 19.93
CA VAL A 6 26.10 -52.09 18.63
C VAL A 6 25.67 -53.25 17.71
N GLN A 7 25.73 -53.07 16.37
CA GLN A 7 26.15 -54.05 15.30
C GLN A 7 25.63 -53.53 13.94
N ASN A 8 26.25 -53.63 12.76
CA ASN A 8 27.62 -53.73 12.27
C ASN A 8 27.49 -53.67 10.72
N VAL A 9 28.49 -53.07 10.04
CA VAL A 9 28.97 -53.40 8.68
C VAL A 9 28.19 -52.89 7.43
N LEU A 10 28.77 -51.85 6.79
CA LEU A 10 28.74 -51.50 5.34
C LEU A 10 29.55 -52.60 4.56
N PRO A 11 29.48 -52.82 3.21
CA PRO A 11 29.08 -51.83 2.21
C PRO A 11 28.42 -52.33 0.88
N HIS A 12 28.03 -51.34 0.08
CA HIS A 12 28.14 -51.31 -1.40
C HIS A 12 27.23 -52.21 -2.25
N ARG A 13 26.16 -51.62 -2.82
CA ARG A 13 25.68 -51.99 -4.15
C ARG A 13 25.46 -50.73 -4.97
N ASP A 14 26.14 -50.70 -6.10
CA ASP A 14 26.09 -49.68 -7.15
C ASP A 14 25.86 -50.46 -8.46
N PRO A 15 25.50 -49.84 -9.59
CA PRO A 15 24.16 -49.35 -9.90
C PRO A 15 23.64 -49.89 -11.25
N THR A 16 22.46 -49.43 -11.66
CA THR A 16 22.00 -49.37 -13.07
C THR A 16 21.40 -50.63 -13.68
N VAL A 17 20.08 -50.63 -13.92
CA VAL A 17 19.47 -50.81 -15.27
C VAL A 17 18.07 -50.16 -15.25
N ILE A 18 17.88 -49.15 -16.09
CA ILE A 18 16.59 -48.51 -16.41
C ILE A 18 15.79 -49.44 -17.35
N PRO A 19 14.47 -49.56 -17.20
CA PRO A 19 13.63 -49.79 -18.37
C PRO A 19 12.58 -48.70 -18.58
N MET A 20 12.32 -48.50 -19.87
CA MET A 20 11.56 -47.43 -20.50
C MET A 20 10.13 -47.24 -19.99
N VAL A 21 9.84 -45.95 -19.80
CA VAL A 21 8.57 -45.26 -19.92
C VAL A 21 7.42 -46.02 -20.62
N GLN A 22 6.28 -46.09 -19.94
CA GLN A 22 4.99 -46.30 -20.59
C GLN A 22 4.05 -45.13 -20.28
N ASN A 23 3.94 -44.32 -21.33
CA ASN A 23 3.11 -43.16 -21.57
C ASN A 23 1.61 -43.49 -21.57
N VAL A 24 0.79 -42.77 -20.77
CA VAL A 24 -0.50 -42.17 -21.17
C VAL A 24 -0.90 -41.09 -20.15
N GLN A 25 -0.75 -39.80 -20.49
CA GLN A 25 -1.91 -38.90 -20.57
C GLN A 25 -1.56 -37.60 -21.34
N PRO A 26 -2.36 -37.23 -22.36
CA PRO A 26 -1.96 -36.25 -23.36
C PRO A 26 -2.42 -34.81 -23.03
N HIS A 27 -1.61 -33.87 -23.52
CA HIS A 27 -2.01 -32.57 -24.05
C HIS A 27 -2.79 -31.61 -23.13
N LEU A 28 -2.04 -30.71 -22.47
CA LEU A 28 -2.29 -29.28 -22.65
C LEU A 28 -0.97 -28.58 -22.98
N ALA A 29 -0.63 -28.58 -24.27
CA ALA A 29 0.41 -27.72 -24.80
C ALA A 29 -0.11 -26.28 -24.83
N VAL A 30 0.41 -25.42 -23.97
CA VAL A 30 0.62 -24.03 -24.37
C VAL A 30 2.12 -23.86 -24.50
N ARG A 31 2.57 -24.09 -25.73
CA ARG A 31 3.80 -23.54 -26.25
C ARG A 31 3.83 -22.06 -25.85
N GLN A 32 4.89 -21.63 -25.16
CA GLN A 32 5.31 -20.24 -25.19
C GLN A 32 5.77 -19.93 -26.62
N ALA A 33 4.80 -19.85 -27.53
CA ALA A 33 4.99 -19.32 -28.85
C ALA A 33 5.17 -17.82 -28.68
N GLY A 34 6.37 -17.36 -29.02
CA GLY A 34 6.79 -15.99 -28.93
C GLY A 34 5.69 -15.01 -29.30
N LYS A 35 5.26 -14.28 -28.29
CA LYS A 35 4.90 -12.88 -28.43
C LYS A 35 5.75 -12.12 -27.43
N ASN A 36 7.02 -11.94 -27.81
CA ASN A 36 7.76 -10.79 -27.33
C ASN A 36 7.01 -9.57 -27.87
N PHE A 37 6.01 -9.09 -27.13
CA PHE A 37 5.45 -7.77 -27.36
C PHE A 37 6.55 -6.78 -26.93
N PRO A 38 7.09 -5.97 -27.86
CA PRO A 38 8.25 -5.15 -27.58
C PRO A 38 7.81 -3.82 -26.96
N ASN A 39 7.32 -3.80 -25.71
CA ASN A 39 7.03 -2.58 -24.93
C ASN A 39 6.05 -2.86 -23.77
N GLU A 40 6.53 -3.36 -22.64
CA GLU A 40 5.82 -3.06 -21.39
C GLU A 40 6.09 -1.59 -21.05
N PRO A 41 5.06 -0.73 -20.89
CA PRO A 41 5.29 0.64 -20.44
C PRO A 41 5.88 0.61 -19.03
N PRO A 42 6.84 1.48 -18.70
CA PRO A 42 7.42 1.53 -17.37
C PRO A 42 6.31 1.74 -16.34
N ILE A 43 6.36 0.99 -15.23
CA ILE A 43 5.73 1.24 -13.92
C ILE A 43 4.70 2.39 -13.96
N GLY A 44 3.47 2.06 -14.38
CA GLY A 44 2.33 2.98 -14.46
C GLY A 44 2.34 3.90 -15.69
N SER A 45 1.23 3.89 -16.44
CA SER A 45 1.02 4.88 -17.50
C SER A 45 1.07 6.30 -16.91
N ILE A 46 1.40 7.29 -17.75
CA ILE A 46 1.38 8.71 -17.36
C ILE A 46 0.01 9.08 -16.76
N SER A 47 -1.09 8.55 -17.33
CA SER A 47 -2.44 8.72 -16.79
C SER A 47 -2.52 8.28 -15.34
N LYS A 48 -2.09 7.06 -15.01
CA LYS A 48 -2.14 6.54 -13.65
C LYS A 48 -1.36 7.42 -12.67
N ARG A 49 -0.17 7.88 -13.07
CA ARG A 49 0.65 8.77 -12.24
C ARG A 49 -0.03 10.12 -12.00
N LEU A 50 -0.72 10.66 -13.00
CA LEU A 50 -1.50 11.88 -12.86
C LEU A 50 -2.71 11.67 -11.94
N ASP A 51 -3.41 10.54 -12.06
CA ASP A 51 -4.52 10.18 -11.19
C ASP A 51 -4.06 10.07 -9.72
N ASP A 52 -2.91 9.42 -9.48
CA ASP A 52 -2.31 9.30 -8.15
C ASP A 52 -1.90 10.67 -7.59
N MET A 53 -1.29 11.55 -8.40
CA MET A 53 -0.86 12.89 -7.99
C MET A 53 -2.03 13.85 -7.71
N LEU A 54 -3.14 13.69 -8.43
CA LEU A 54 -4.35 14.50 -8.25
C LEU A 54 -5.33 13.88 -7.24
N SER A 55 -5.03 12.67 -6.75
CA SER A 55 -5.81 12.04 -5.70
C SER A 55 -5.70 12.83 -4.40
N THR A 56 -6.82 12.95 -3.71
CA THR A 56 -6.89 13.56 -2.39
C THR A 56 -6.94 12.46 -1.34
N PRO A 57 -6.25 12.61 -0.19
CA PRO A 57 -6.31 11.63 0.88
C PRO A 57 -7.67 11.62 1.61
N PHE A 58 -8.55 12.58 1.31
CA PHE A 58 -9.86 12.68 1.93
C PHE A 58 -10.86 11.69 1.33
N CYS A 59 -11.74 11.13 2.16
CA CYS A 59 -12.88 10.38 1.67
C CYS A 59 -13.93 11.31 1.04
N SER A 60 -14.80 10.75 0.19
CA SER A 60 -15.81 11.51 -0.55
C SER A 60 -16.70 12.39 0.35
N HIS A 61 -17.01 11.92 1.56
CA HIS A 61 -17.76 12.69 2.55
C HIS A 61 -17.13 14.05 2.88
N ILE A 62 -15.79 14.10 3.01
CA ILE A 62 -15.04 15.33 3.30
C ILE A 62 -14.86 16.18 2.03
N ILE A 63 -14.55 15.54 0.90
CA ILE A 63 -14.37 16.23 -0.40
C ILE A 63 -15.64 17.02 -0.76
N HIS A 64 -16.81 16.41 -0.59
CA HIS A 64 -18.09 17.01 -0.95
C HIS A 64 -18.78 17.72 0.22
N TYR A 65 -18.17 17.77 1.41
CA TYR A 65 -18.73 18.48 2.55
C TYR A 65 -18.90 19.97 2.24
N GLU A 66 -20.08 20.54 2.48
CA GLU A 66 -20.30 21.98 2.32
C GLU A 66 -20.26 22.65 3.70
N PRO A 67 -19.33 23.59 3.93
CA PRO A 67 -19.32 24.38 5.16
C PRO A 67 -20.64 25.11 5.40
N PRO A 68 -21.04 25.33 6.67
CA PRO A 68 -22.25 26.06 7.00
C PRO A 68 -22.29 27.45 6.33
N ARG A 69 -23.49 27.91 5.97
CA ARG A 69 -23.67 29.22 5.35
C ARG A 69 -23.13 30.32 6.27
N GLY A 70 -22.23 31.15 5.73
CA GLY A 70 -21.59 32.23 6.50
C GLY A 70 -20.40 31.78 7.35
N PHE A 71 -19.94 30.53 7.21
CA PHE A 71 -18.68 30.10 7.80
C PHE A 71 -17.53 30.99 7.33
N LEU A 72 -16.80 31.56 8.29
CA LEU A 72 -15.59 32.31 8.04
C LEU A 72 -14.41 31.44 8.43
N VAL A 73 -13.55 31.13 7.46
CA VAL A 73 -12.32 30.37 7.71
C VAL A 73 -11.46 31.16 8.72
N PRO A 74 -11.13 30.59 9.89
CA PRO A 74 -10.23 31.24 10.83
C PRO A 74 -8.87 31.52 10.21
N LYS A 75 -8.19 32.55 10.69
CA LYS A 75 -6.80 32.78 10.32
C LYS A 75 -5.91 31.83 11.12
N PHE A 76 -5.36 30.83 10.45
CA PHE A 76 -4.43 29.90 11.07
C PHE A 76 -3.00 30.45 11.09
N SER A 77 -2.26 30.13 12.15
CA SER A 77 -0.80 30.11 12.06
C SER A 77 -0.40 28.97 11.12
N THR A 78 0.33 29.29 10.06
CA THR A 78 0.79 28.26 9.12
C THR A 78 1.81 27.35 9.80
N TYR A 79 1.58 26.05 9.72
CA TYR A 79 2.48 25.02 10.21
C TYR A 79 3.38 24.53 9.08
N ASP A 80 4.68 24.80 9.23
CA ASP A 80 5.75 24.47 8.27
C ASP A 80 6.51 23.20 8.66
N GLY A 81 6.12 22.53 9.74
CA GLY A 81 6.81 21.35 10.27
C GLY A 81 7.96 21.66 11.23
N SER A 82 8.23 22.93 11.55
CA SER A 82 9.32 23.31 12.48
C SER A 82 8.90 23.29 13.95
N SER A 83 7.63 23.53 14.26
CA SER A 83 7.10 23.50 15.63
C SER A 83 6.60 22.11 16.02
N ASP A 84 6.27 21.93 17.29
CA ASP A 84 5.67 20.68 17.76
C ASP A 84 4.29 20.42 17.09
N PRO A 85 4.06 19.22 16.51
CA PRO A 85 2.79 18.90 15.86
C PRO A 85 1.60 18.86 16.83
N PHE A 86 1.82 18.50 18.10
CA PHE A 86 0.75 18.42 19.08
C PHE A 86 0.25 19.82 19.45
N ASP A 87 1.18 20.77 19.66
CA ASP A 87 0.86 22.18 19.86
C ASP A 87 0.09 22.77 18.68
N HIS A 88 0.48 22.44 17.44
CA HIS A 88 -0.26 22.88 16.24
C HIS A 88 -1.69 22.34 16.21
N ILE A 89 -1.88 21.03 16.45
CA ILE A 89 -3.21 20.42 16.48
C ILE A 89 -4.06 21.03 17.60
N MET A 90 -3.47 21.26 18.77
CA MET A 90 -4.16 21.90 19.89
C MET A 90 -4.60 23.31 19.53
N HIS A 91 -3.70 24.13 18.95
CA HIS A 91 -4.02 25.49 18.52
C HIS A 91 -5.10 25.51 17.43
N TYR A 92 -5.00 24.63 16.44
CA TYR A 92 -6.00 24.45 15.41
C TYR A 92 -7.39 24.15 16.00
N ARG A 93 -7.47 23.20 16.94
CA ARG A 93 -8.73 22.86 17.61
C ARG A 93 -9.29 24.01 18.44
N GLN A 94 -8.43 24.79 19.09
CA GLN A 94 -8.84 25.99 19.84
C GLN A 94 -9.44 27.05 18.90
N LEU A 95 -8.84 27.29 17.73
CA LEU A 95 -9.39 28.22 16.73
C LEU A 95 -10.75 27.75 16.19
N MET A 96 -10.94 26.44 16.09
CA MET A 96 -12.17 25.81 15.60
C MET A 96 -13.15 25.46 16.73
N THR A 97 -13.02 26.02 17.94
CA THR A 97 -13.79 25.60 19.14
C THR A 97 -15.31 25.62 18.91
N LEU A 98 -15.84 26.58 18.15
CA LEU A 98 -17.28 26.66 17.87
C LEU A 98 -17.78 25.51 16.98
N ASP A 99 -16.89 24.92 16.19
CA ASP A 99 -17.16 23.85 15.24
C ASP A 99 -16.50 22.53 15.68
N ILE A 100 -16.09 22.39 16.95
CA ILE A 100 -15.29 21.25 17.43
C ILE A 100 -16.02 19.90 17.32
N GLY A 101 -17.35 19.91 17.21
CA GLY A 101 -18.18 18.72 16.97
C GLY A 101 -18.43 18.42 15.49
N ASN A 102 -17.87 19.21 14.58
CA ASN A 102 -18.07 19.10 13.14
C ASN A 102 -16.78 18.60 12.47
N ASP A 103 -16.48 17.31 12.67
CA ASP A 103 -15.26 16.67 12.17
C ASP A 103 -15.08 16.84 10.66
N ALA A 104 -16.18 16.88 9.92
CA ALA A 104 -16.13 17.05 8.48
C ALA A 104 -15.58 18.43 8.07
N LEU A 105 -16.04 19.49 8.75
CA LEU A 105 -15.54 20.84 8.56
C LEU A 105 -14.08 20.97 9.01
N LEU A 106 -13.74 20.40 10.18
CA LEU A 106 -12.37 20.37 10.71
C LEU A 106 -11.42 19.74 9.66
N CYS A 107 -11.72 18.53 9.19
CA CYS A 107 -10.90 17.85 8.20
C CYS A 107 -10.78 18.65 6.90
N LYS A 108 -11.88 19.25 6.44
CA LYS A 108 -11.90 20.00 5.17
C LYS A 108 -11.04 21.27 5.21
N VAL A 109 -11.00 21.95 6.36
CA VAL A 109 -10.31 23.24 6.52
C VAL A 109 -8.86 23.06 6.98
N PHE A 110 -8.53 21.93 7.63
CA PHE A 110 -7.19 21.66 8.16
C PHE A 110 -6.02 21.92 7.19
N PRO A 111 -6.09 21.54 5.88
CA PRO A 111 -5.01 21.83 4.94
C PRO A 111 -4.65 23.32 4.83
N ALA A 112 -5.60 24.24 5.06
CA ALA A 112 -5.33 25.68 5.03
C ALA A 112 -4.44 26.16 6.20
N SER A 113 -4.23 25.32 7.21
CA SER A 113 -3.31 25.57 8.31
C SER A 113 -1.88 25.09 8.03
N LEU A 114 -1.63 24.40 6.92
CA LEU A 114 -0.34 23.79 6.61
C LEU A 114 0.41 24.60 5.54
N GLN A 115 1.73 24.61 5.63
CA GLN A 115 2.60 25.02 4.52
C GLN A 115 2.88 23.81 3.64
N GLY A 116 2.78 24.00 2.32
CA GLY A 116 3.11 22.99 1.30
C GLY A 116 4.57 23.04 0.88
#